data_AF-A0A1I4UBB8-F1
#
_entry.id   AF-A0A1I4UBB8-F1
#
_cell.length_a   1.000
_cell.length_b   1.000
_cell.length_c   1.000
_cell.angle_alpha   90.00
_cell.angle_beta   90.00
_cell.angle_gamma   90.00
#
_symmetry.space_group_name_H-M   'P 1'
#
loop_
_entity.id
_entity.type
_entity.pdbx_description
1 polymer ?
#
loop_
_entity_poly.entity_id
_entity_poly.type
_entity_poly.pdbx_seq_one_letter_code
_entity_poly.pdbx_strand_id
1 'polypeptide(L)'
;MRQLEPLGPPPVPVTGCTACAELAVRRDEARARYDRSAETDANVLLRHHQRREHGGGARARRVFRYVPYVIAQDMTAEPEYEARCVSGDETECGAESGVHSDPAAVEEWQRRHTQETRHLRYRRSFGDYSVLEPLEK
;
A
#
# COMPACT_ATOMS: atom_id res chain seq x y z
N MET A 1 -17.21 -3.89 28.45
CA MET A 1 -17.31 -5.21 27.78
C MET A 1 -16.49 -5.15 26.51
N ARG A 2 -15.41 -5.93 26.42
CA ARG A 2 -14.49 -5.92 25.26
C ARG A 2 -15.21 -6.54 24.06
N GLN A 3 -15.52 -5.74 23.04
CA GLN A 3 -16.09 -6.22 21.80
C GLN A 3 -15.06 -7.11 21.10
N LEU A 4 -15.34 -8.41 21.03
CA LEU A 4 -14.58 -9.34 20.20
C LEU A 4 -14.89 -8.97 18.74
N GLU A 5 -13.87 -8.59 17.99
CA GLU A 5 -13.97 -8.39 16.54
C GLU A 5 -14.65 -9.59 15.88
N PRO A 6 -15.58 -9.40 14.94
CA PRO A 6 -16.25 -10.50 14.28
C PRO A 6 -15.23 -11.25 13.43
N LEU A 7 -14.70 -12.35 13.99
CA LEU A 7 -14.13 -13.43 13.21
C LEU A 7 -15.13 -13.71 12.08
N GLY A 8 -14.66 -13.72 10.83
CA GLY A 8 -15.51 -13.92 9.65
C GLY A 8 -16.45 -15.12 9.78
N PRO A 9 -17.40 -15.30 8.84
CA PRO A 9 -18.55 -16.18 9.01
C PRO A 9 -18.18 -17.55 9.60
N PRO A 10 -18.98 -18.09 10.54
CA PRO A 10 -18.69 -19.36 11.19
C PRO A 10 -18.42 -20.48 10.16
N PRO A 11 -17.46 -21.38 10.44
CA PRO A 11 -17.18 -22.50 9.55
C PRO A 11 -18.41 -23.40 9.37
N VAL A 12 -18.68 -23.79 8.12
CA VAL A 12 -19.78 -24.69 7.74
C VAL A 12 -19.22 -26.11 7.63
N PRO A 13 -19.86 -27.13 8.22
CA PRO A 13 -19.38 -28.51 8.12
C PRO A 13 -19.37 -29.01 6.67
N VAL A 14 -18.35 -29.79 6.30
CA VAL A 14 -18.29 -30.42 4.97
C VAL A 14 -19.28 -31.59 4.94
N THR A 15 -20.15 -31.61 3.92
CA THR A 15 -21.14 -32.67 3.73
C THR A 15 -20.46 -34.04 3.68
N GLY A 16 -20.97 -35.00 4.46
CA GLY A 16 -20.44 -36.37 4.53
C GLY A 16 -19.27 -36.57 5.49
N CYS A 17 -18.75 -35.53 6.14
CA CYS A 17 -17.76 -35.69 7.21
C CYS A 17 -18.43 -35.70 8.59
N THR A 18 -18.40 -36.85 9.26
CA THR A 18 -18.96 -37.03 10.61
C THR A 18 -18.30 -36.11 11.63
N ALA A 19 -16.96 -35.98 11.62
CA ALA A 19 -16.24 -35.11 12.55
C ALA A 19 -16.62 -33.63 12.39
N CYS A 20 -16.86 -33.17 11.16
CA CYS A 20 -17.40 -31.84 10.91
C CYS A 20 -18.80 -31.66 11.52
N ALA A 21 -19.68 -32.65 11.33
CA ALA A 21 -21.05 -32.60 11.83
C ALA A 21 -21.08 -32.58 13.37
N GLU A 22 -20.27 -33.40 14.03
CA GLU A 22 -20.17 -33.42 15.50
C GLU A 22 -19.73 -32.07 16.09
N LEU A 23 -18.74 -31.42 15.47
CA LEU A 23 -18.29 -30.10 15.90
C LEU A 23 -19.35 -29.01 15.67
N ALA A 24 -20.15 -29.12 14.60
CA ALA A 24 -21.29 -28.23 14.37
C ALA A 24 -22.38 -28.41 15.44
N VAL A 25 -22.70 -29.65 15.82
CA VAL A 25 -23.64 -29.94 16.92
C VAL A 25 -23.14 -29.34 18.23
N ARG A 26 -21.86 -29.55 18.59
CA ARG A 26 -21.27 -28.97 19.82
C ARG A 26 -21.37 -27.44 19.85
N ARG A 27 -21.16 -26.78 18.71
CA ARG A 27 -21.33 -25.32 18.59
C ARG A 27 -22.79 -24.91 18.81
N ASP A 28 -23.73 -25.62 18.21
CA ASP A 28 -25.15 -25.28 18.29
C ASP A 28 -25.70 -25.51 19.71
N GLU A 29 -25.24 -26.55 20.41
CA GLU A 29 -25.52 -26.77 21.83
C GLU A 29 -24.91 -25.69 22.73
N ALA A 30 -23.67 -25.28 22.47
CA ALA A 30 -23.02 -24.19 23.20
C ALA A 30 -23.80 -22.87 23.02
N ARG A 31 -24.25 -22.60 21.80
CA ARG A 31 -25.09 -21.44 21.50
C ARG A 31 -26.43 -21.50 22.24
N ALA A 32 -27.09 -22.65 22.27
CA ALA A 32 -28.34 -22.84 23.00
C ALA A 32 -28.18 -22.62 24.52
N ARG A 33 -27.00 -22.91 25.06
CA ARG A 33 -26.62 -22.65 26.47
C ARG A 33 -26.03 -21.25 26.71
N TYR A 34 -25.91 -20.42 25.68
CA TYR A 34 -25.25 -19.10 25.73
C TYR A 34 -23.76 -19.16 26.17
N ASP A 35 -23.08 -20.28 25.95
CA ASP A 35 -21.66 -20.47 26.24
C ASP A 35 -20.80 -20.00 25.06
N ARG A 36 -20.39 -18.74 25.10
CA ARG A 36 -19.60 -18.09 24.03
C ARG A 36 -18.18 -18.65 23.89
N SER A 37 -17.62 -19.21 24.98
CA SER A 37 -16.29 -19.83 24.93
C SER A 37 -16.35 -21.14 24.17
N ALA A 38 -17.28 -22.02 24.56
CA ALA A 38 -17.47 -23.31 23.90
C ALA A 38 -17.90 -23.16 22.43
N GLU A 39 -18.72 -22.15 22.11
CA GLU A 39 -19.07 -21.82 20.71
C GLU A 39 -17.82 -21.45 19.89
N THR A 40 -16.94 -20.63 20.47
CA THR A 40 -15.68 -20.22 19.82
C THR A 40 -14.72 -21.39 19.66
N ASP A 41 -14.58 -22.24 20.67
CA ASP A 41 -13.72 -23.42 20.63
C ASP A 41 -14.19 -24.42 19.56
N ALA A 42 -15.49 -24.66 19.46
CA ALA A 42 -16.06 -25.52 18.41
C ALA A 42 -15.77 -24.96 17.00
N ASN A 43 -15.85 -23.64 16.81
CA ASN A 43 -15.47 -23.00 15.55
C ASN A 43 -13.97 -23.14 15.25
N VAL A 44 -13.09 -22.97 16.24
CA VAL A 44 -11.64 -23.13 16.08
C VAL A 44 -11.29 -24.57 15.70
N LEU A 45 -11.87 -25.55 16.41
CA LEU A 45 -11.69 -26.98 16.14
C LEU A 45 -12.18 -27.37 14.75
N LEU A 46 -13.35 -26.85 14.33
CA LEU A 46 -13.89 -27.14 13.00
C LEU A 46 -12.98 -26.60 11.89
N ARG A 47 -12.49 -25.35 12.02
CA ARG A 47 -11.51 -24.78 11.07
C ARG A 47 -10.22 -25.58 11.04
N HIS A 48 -9.73 -26.06 12.19
CA HIS A 48 -8.52 -26.86 12.27
C HIS A 48 -8.70 -28.24 11.59
N HIS A 49 -9.79 -28.94 11.88
CA HIS A 49 -10.12 -30.21 11.24
C HIS A 49 -10.25 -30.05 9.71
N GLN A 50 -11.00 -29.06 9.25
CA GLN A 50 -11.15 -28.78 7.82
C GLN A 50 -9.82 -28.51 7.12
N ARG A 51 -8.91 -27.75 7.75
CA ARG A 51 -7.57 -27.51 7.19
C ARG A 51 -6.74 -28.77 7.06
N ARG A 52 -6.88 -29.73 7.97
CA ARG A 52 -6.08 -30.96 7.99
C ARG A 52 -6.66 -32.05 7.10
N GLU A 53 -7.97 -32.25 7.16
CA GLU A 53 -8.65 -33.41 6.56
C GLU A 53 -9.41 -33.06 5.26
N HIS A 54 -9.73 -31.78 5.04
CA HIS A 54 -10.56 -31.32 3.92
C HIS A 54 -9.93 -30.17 3.14
N GLY A 55 -8.61 -30.03 3.19
CA GLY A 55 -7.84 -28.99 2.50
C GLY A 55 -7.88 -29.09 0.96
N GLY A 56 -9.03 -29.34 0.35
CA GLY A 56 -9.33 -29.07 -1.04
C GLY A 56 -9.35 -27.56 -1.25
N GLY A 57 -8.19 -27.02 -1.61
CA GLY A 57 -8.00 -25.59 -1.79
C GLY A 57 -7.16 -24.95 -0.69
N ALA A 58 -6.06 -25.58 -0.28
CA ALA A 58 -4.90 -24.78 0.07
C ALA A 58 -4.70 -23.80 -1.10
N ARG A 59 -5.05 -22.51 -0.93
CA ARG A 59 -4.50 -21.47 -1.80
C ARG A 59 -3.01 -21.76 -1.82
N ALA A 60 -2.50 -22.22 -2.97
CA ALA A 60 -1.11 -22.63 -3.12
C ALA A 60 -0.27 -21.60 -2.36
N ARG A 61 0.49 -22.07 -1.35
CA ARG A 61 1.15 -21.20 -0.39
C ARG A 61 1.95 -20.18 -1.21
N ARG A 62 1.46 -18.94 -1.30
CA ARG A 62 2.05 -17.92 -2.19
C ARG A 62 3.45 -17.67 -1.66
N VAL A 63 4.46 -18.06 -2.43
CA VAL A 63 5.85 -17.79 -2.09
C VAL A 63 6.18 -16.41 -2.64
N PHE A 64 6.24 -15.42 -1.77
CA PHE A 64 6.85 -14.14 -2.10
C PHE A 64 8.36 -14.32 -2.04
N ARG A 65 9.04 -14.31 -3.19
CA ARG A 65 10.51 -14.35 -3.25
C ARG A 65 11.02 -12.92 -3.29
N TYR A 66 11.96 -12.61 -2.41
CA TYR A 66 12.70 -11.35 -2.50
C TYR A 66 13.53 -11.36 -3.78
N VAL A 67 13.37 -10.31 -4.60
CA VAL A 67 14.20 -10.04 -5.77
C VAL A 67 14.98 -8.76 -5.44
N PRO A 68 16.31 -8.84 -5.26
CA PRO A 68 17.11 -7.64 -5.02
C PRO A 68 17.05 -6.74 -6.25
N TYR A 69 17.00 -5.43 -6.03
CA TYR A 69 16.99 -4.41 -7.08
C TYR A 69 17.88 -3.24 -6.70
N VAL A 70 18.26 -2.46 -7.71
CA VAL A 70 18.88 -1.15 -7.56
C VAL A 70 17.93 -0.08 -8.11
N ILE A 71 17.95 1.11 -7.52
CA ILE A 71 17.25 2.29 -8.06
C ILE A 71 18.28 3.01 -8.94
N ALA A 72 18.05 3.01 -10.25
CA ALA A 72 18.91 3.67 -11.23
C ALA A 72 18.15 4.81 -11.91
N GLN A 73 18.87 5.82 -12.42
CA GLN A 73 18.27 6.87 -13.23
C GLN A 73 17.83 6.29 -14.58
N ASP A 74 16.64 6.65 -15.02
CA ASP A 74 16.13 6.35 -16.36
C ASP A 74 16.74 7.32 -17.37
N MET A 75 17.78 6.84 -18.06
CA MET A 75 18.48 7.62 -19.10
C MET A 75 17.64 7.85 -20.36
N THR A 76 16.46 7.23 -20.48
CA THR A 76 15.58 7.39 -21.65
C THR A 76 14.55 8.50 -21.47
N ALA A 77 14.35 8.98 -20.23
CA ALA A 77 13.43 10.05 -19.92
C ALA A 77 14.18 11.38 -19.76
N GLU A 78 13.66 12.44 -20.39
CA GLU A 78 14.21 13.79 -20.25
C GLU A 78 13.95 14.34 -18.84
N PRO A 79 14.95 14.93 -18.16
CA PRO A 79 14.73 15.55 -16.86
C PRO A 79 13.85 16.79 -16.94
N GLU A 80 13.17 17.09 -15.83
CA GLU A 80 12.26 18.21 -15.68
C GLU A 80 12.84 19.27 -14.75
N TYR A 81 12.74 20.52 -15.17
CA TYR A 81 13.22 21.69 -14.44
C TYR A 81 12.09 22.71 -14.28
N GLU A 82 11.92 23.21 -13.06
CA GLU A 82 10.96 24.26 -12.75
C GLU A 82 11.55 25.22 -11.70
N ALA A 83 11.12 26.48 -11.73
CA ALA A 83 11.33 27.41 -10.64
C ALA A 83 10.05 28.14 -10.26
N ARG A 84 9.94 28.46 -8.96
CA ARG A 84 8.93 29.33 -8.39
C ARG A 84 9.59 30.53 -7.74
N CYS A 85 9.07 31.73 -7.99
CA CYS A 85 9.46 32.93 -7.27
C CYS A 85 8.90 32.87 -5.84
N VAL A 86 9.80 32.83 -4.86
CA VAL A 86 9.46 32.84 -3.43
C VAL A 86 9.88 34.16 -2.77
N SER A 87 10.07 35.20 -3.59
CA SER A 87 10.29 36.56 -3.11
C SER A 87 8.97 37.17 -2.68
N GLY A 88 9.02 38.11 -1.73
CA GLY A 88 7.85 38.72 -1.11
C GLY A 88 8.08 38.86 0.39
N ASP A 89 7.60 39.94 0.98
CA ASP A 89 7.85 40.24 2.41
C ASP A 89 6.79 39.57 3.29
N GLU A 90 5.50 39.74 2.94
CA GLU A 90 4.38 39.11 3.66
C GLU A 90 3.75 37.93 2.90
N THR A 91 3.69 38.02 1.56
CA THR A 91 3.15 36.96 0.70
C THR A 91 4.15 36.69 -0.41
N GLU A 92 4.44 35.41 -0.64
CA GLU A 92 5.30 35.01 -1.76
C GLU A 92 4.64 35.40 -3.09
N CYS A 93 5.44 35.95 -4.01
CA CYS A 93 5.02 36.30 -5.35
C CYS A 93 4.38 35.10 -6.07
N GLY A 94 4.96 33.91 -5.90
CA GLY A 94 4.38 32.66 -6.36
C GLY A 94 4.42 32.45 -7.86
N ALA A 95 4.98 33.37 -8.65
CA ALA A 95 5.11 33.20 -10.10
C ALA A 95 5.96 31.97 -10.44
N GLU A 96 5.57 31.21 -11.47
CA GLU A 96 6.19 29.93 -11.83
C GLU A 96 6.74 29.98 -13.26
N SER A 97 7.87 29.30 -13.48
CA SER A 97 8.41 29.10 -14.83
C SER A 97 7.60 28.11 -15.65
N GLY A 98 6.84 27.23 -14.99
CA GLY A 98 6.39 25.97 -15.56
C GLY A 98 7.54 24.96 -15.71
N VAL A 99 7.20 23.78 -16.24
CA VAL A 99 8.14 22.67 -16.46
C VAL A 99 8.88 22.85 -17.79
N HIS A 100 10.20 22.69 -17.77
CA HIS A 100 11.10 22.76 -18.93
C HIS A 100 12.05 21.56 -18.95
N SER A 101 12.47 21.13 -20.14
CA SER A 101 13.48 20.05 -20.29
C SER A 101 14.94 20.55 -20.24
N ASP A 102 15.15 21.87 -20.25
CA ASP A 102 16.47 22.51 -20.20
C ASP A 102 16.55 23.52 -19.04
N PRO A 103 17.56 23.42 -18.15
CA PRO A 103 17.75 24.39 -17.07
C PRO A 103 17.96 25.84 -17.58
N ALA A 104 18.47 26.05 -18.79
CA ALA A 104 18.70 27.40 -19.32
C ALA A 104 17.39 28.18 -19.52
N ALA A 105 16.31 27.50 -19.89
CA ALA A 105 14.98 28.10 -20.05
C ALA A 105 14.41 28.62 -18.71
N VAL A 106 14.60 27.86 -17.63
CA VAL A 106 14.22 28.28 -16.27
C VAL A 106 15.01 29.51 -15.83
N GLU A 107 16.31 29.55 -16.16
CA GLU A 107 17.18 30.69 -15.82
C GLU A 107 16.85 31.94 -16.62
N GLU A 108 16.48 31.80 -17.89
CA GLU A 108 15.98 32.90 -18.69
C GLU A 108 14.71 33.47 -18.09
N TRP A 109 13.77 32.61 -17.68
CA TRP A 109 12.56 33.03 -16.98
C TRP A 109 12.89 33.79 -15.69
N GLN A 110 13.83 33.30 -14.87
CA GLN A 110 14.28 33.99 -13.65
C GLN A 110 14.88 35.37 -13.94
N ARG A 111 15.72 35.47 -14.97
CA ARG A 111 16.33 36.75 -15.40
C ARG A 111 15.25 37.74 -15.83
N ARG A 112 14.28 37.31 -16.65
CA ARG A 112 13.16 38.15 -17.09
C ARG A 112 12.29 38.60 -15.91
N HIS A 113 11.90 37.66 -15.05
CA HIS A 113 11.09 37.97 -13.86
C HIS A 113 11.80 38.95 -12.92
N THR A 114 13.11 38.77 -12.70
CA THR A 114 13.93 39.69 -11.89
C THR A 114 13.96 41.09 -12.49
N GLN A 115 14.08 41.21 -13.81
CA GLN A 115 14.10 42.51 -14.49
C GLN A 115 12.78 43.27 -14.29
N GLU A 116 11.65 42.55 -14.33
CA GLU A 116 10.31 43.10 -14.21
C GLU A 116 9.93 43.44 -12.75
N THR A 117 10.27 42.57 -11.80
CA THR A 117 9.74 42.63 -10.42
C THR A 117 10.79 43.01 -9.37
N ARG A 118 12.08 42.96 -9.71
CA ARG A 118 13.21 43.06 -8.77
C ARG A 118 13.25 41.96 -7.71
N HIS A 119 12.48 40.89 -7.88
CA HIS A 119 12.56 39.71 -7.05
C HIS A 119 13.87 38.94 -7.28
N LEU A 120 14.52 38.50 -6.21
CA LEU A 120 15.85 37.88 -6.25
C LEU A 120 15.88 36.47 -5.63
N ARG A 121 14.78 36.01 -5.02
CA ARG A 121 14.68 34.72 -4.35
C ARG A 121 13.76 33.78 -5.12
N TYR A 122 14.30 32.64 -5.51
CA TYR A 122 13.63 31.60 -6.30
C TYR A 122 13.87 30.22 -5.67
N ARG A 123 12.84 29.37 -5.66
CA ARG A 123 12.97 27.94 -5.37
C ARG A 123 13.05 27.19 -6.70
N ARG A 124 14.08 26.37 -6.89
CA ARG A 124 14.23 25.50 -8.07
C ARG A 124 13.86 24.07 -7.71
N SER A 125 13.19 23.39 -8.62
CA SER A 125 12.85 21.97 -8.56
C SER A 125 13.47 21.29 -9.78
N PHE A 126 14.11 20.14 -9.54
CA PHE A 126 14.68 19.26 -10.56
C PHE A 126 14.09 17.86 -10.32
N GLY A 127 13.55 17.26 -11.38
CA GLY A 127 13.01 15.91 -11.35
C GLY A 127 13.63 15.09 -12.46
N ASP A 128 14.35 14.03 -12.10
CA ASP A 128 14.71 12.95 -13.01
C ASP A 128 13.82 11.73 -12.78
N TYR A 129 13.82 10.82 -13.74
CA TYR A 129 13.05 9.59 -13.67
C TYR A 129 13.96 8.45 -13.20
N SER A 130 13.39 7.51 -12.44
CA SER A 130 14.14 6.37 -11.91
C SER A 130 13.47 5.05 -12.26
N VAL A 131 14.28 4.06 -12.62
CA VAL A 131 13.88 2.66 -12.89
C VAL A 131 14.39 1.74 -11.78
N LEU A 132 13.63 0.69 -11.48
CA LEU A 132 14.05 -0.39 -10.57
C LEU A 132 14.63 -1.53 -11.40
N GLU A 133 15.94 -1.65 -11.43
CA GLU A 133 16.63 -2.69 -12.17
C GLU A 133 16.91 -3.88 -11.25
N PRO A 134 16.63 -5.13 -11.68
CA PRO A 134 17.04 -6.30 -10.93
C PRO A 134 18.55 -6.29 -10.71
N LEU A 135 19.00 -6.54 -9.47
CA LEU A 135 20.41 -6.70 -9.19
C LEU A 135 20.88 -8.03 -9.83
N GLU A 136 21.56 -7.94 -10.98
CA GLU A 136 22.12 -9.12 -11.65
C GLU A 136 23.09 -9.86 -10.71
N LYS A 137 23.06 -11.20 -10.77
CA LYS A 137 23.88 -12.08 -9.93
C LYS A 137 25.21 -12.43 -10.58
#